data_AF-A0A7W0XP80-F1
#
_entry.id   AF-A0A7W0XP80-F1
#
_cell.length_a   1.000
_cell.length_b   1.000
_cell.length_c   1.000
_cell.angle_alpha   90.00
_cell.angle_beta   90.00
_cell.angle_gamma   90.00
#
_symmetry.space_group_name_H-M   'P 1'
#
loop_
_entity.id
_entity.type
_entity.pdbx_description
1 polymer ?
#
loop_
_entity_poly.entity_id
_entity_poly.type
_entity_poly.pdbx_seq_one_letter_code
_entity_poly.pdbx_strand_id
1 'polypeptide(L)'
;MSGRHGLAPFRFEAGNAGVEPIACGASVAHWFSLELGRADPGRAVATELWSEPASGTVFAINASGDRMAVEALWCGFEGRAWETAAHIALERRAETPAPDIRVICRAAGSRLSCF
;
A
#
# COMPACT_ATOMS: atom_id res chain seq x y z
N MET A 1 24.57 3.46 7.05
CA MET A 1 23.75 2.22 6.97
C MET A 1 22.44 2.61 6.32
N SER A 2 22.00 1.94 5.26
CA SER A 2 20.76 2.29 4.57
C SER A 2 19.54 1.83 5.38
N GLY A 3 18.42 2.54 5.28
CA GLY A 3 17.15 2.12 5.91
C GLY A 3 16.66 0.74 5.48
N ARG A 4 17.24 0.14 4.44
CA ARG A 4 16.89 -1.18 3.89
C ARG A 4 17.66 -2.36 4.48
N HIS A 5 18.65 -2.11 5.34
CA HIS A 5 19.51 -3.18 5.87
C HIS A 5 18.71 -4.24 6.66
N GLY A 6 18.78 -5.52 6.26
CA GLY A 6 18.03 -6.60 6.89
C GLY A 6 16.54 -6.65 6.51
N LEU A 7 16.11 -5.87 5.52
CA LEU A 7 14.77 -5.94 4.97
C LEU A 7 14.75 -6.70 3.64
N ALA A 8 13.64 -7.40 3.38
CA ALA A 8 13.35 -8.03 2.10
C ALA A 8 12.29 -7.20 1.34
N PRO A 9 12.57 -6.77 0.09
CA PRO A 9 11.60 -6.02 -0.70
C PRO A 9 10.46 -6.94 -1.16
N PHE A 10 9.27 -6.37 -1.30
CA PHE A 10 8.13 -6.98 -1.98
C PHE A 10 7.33 -5.90 -2.70
N ARG A 11 6.61 -6.30 -3.75
CA ARG A 11 5.86 -5.39 -4.61
C ARG A 11 4.44 -5.21 -4.10
N PHE A 12 4.00 -3.96 -4.03
CA PHE A 12 2.58 -3.62 -3.97
C PHE A 12 2.12 -3.13 -5.33
N GLU A 13 1.04 -3.71 -5.86
CA GLU A 13 0.40 -3.30 -7.10
C GLU A 13 -1.12 -3.27 -6.97
N ALA A 14 -1.73 -2.14 -7.32
CA ALA A 14 -3.17 -1.96 -7.35
C ALA A 14 -3.60 -1.47 -8.73
N GLY A 15 -4.27 -2.34 -9.49
CA GLY A 15 -4.81 -2.02 -10.82
C GLY A 15 -6.17 -1.33 -10.73
N ASN A 16 -6.37 -0.23 -11.44
CA ASN A 16 -7.64 0.46 -11.54
C ASN A 16 -8.47 -0.09 -12.70
N ALA A 17 -9.43 -0.96 -12.39
CA ALA A 17 -10.43 -1.46 -13.36
C ALA A 17 -11.73 -0.63 -13.33
N GLY A 18 -11.75 0.50 -12.61
CA GLY A 18 -12.85 1.44 -12.55
C GLY A 18 -12.80 2.49 -13.67
N VAL A 19 -13.68 3.50 -13.53
CA VAL A 19 -13.81 4.64 -14.46
C VAL A 19 -13.41 5.97 -13.82
N GLU A 20 -13.13 5.98 -12.53
CA GLU A 20 -12.63 7.13 -11.78
C GLU A 20 -11.16 6.87 -11.38
N PRO A 21 -10.31 7.90 -11.29
CA PRO A 21 -8.96 7.78 -10.74
C PRO A 21 -8.99 7.27 -9.30
N ILE A 22 -7.97 6.49 -8.92
CA ILE A 22 -7.78 6.00 -7.55
C ILE A 22 -6.49 6.55 -6.96
N ALA A 23 -6.47 6.71 -5.63
CA ALA A 23 -5.28 7.00 -4.85
C ALA A 23 -5.09 5.89 -3.80
N CYS A 24 -3.86 5.40 -3.68
CA CYS A 24 -3.48 4.37 -2.71
C CYS A 24 -2.50 4.92 -1.69
N GLY A 25 -2.63 4.47 -0.45
CA GLY A 25 -1.85 4.95 0.68
C GLY A 25 -1.55 3.88 1.70
N ALA A 26 -0.60 4.21 2.57
CA ALA A 26 -0.23 3.42 3.73
C ALA A 26 -0.41 4.26 4.99
N SER A 27 -1.17 3.76 5.96
CA SER A 27 -1.19 4.34 7.30
C SER A 27 0.11 3.94 8.01
N VAL A 28 0.86 4.93 8.50
CA VAL A 28 2.13 4.69 9.21
C VAL A 28 2.12 5.22 10.65
N ALA A 29 1.10 5.99 11.00
CA ALA A 29 0.72 6.35 12.36
C ALA A 29 -0.78 6.69 12.38
N HIS A 30 -1.36 6.80 13.56
CA HIS A 30 -2.80 7.03 13.74
C HIS A 30 -3.34 8.32 13.10
N TRP A 31 -2.48 9.28 12.80
CA TRP A 31 -2.84 10.57 12.20
C TRP A 31 -2.11 10.84 10.87
N PHE A 32 -1.32 9.88 10.38
CA PHE A 32 -0.47 10.10 9.22
C PHE A 32 -0.49 8.92 8.26
N SER A 33 -0.76 9.23 6.99
CA SER A 33 -0.66 8.31 5.87
C SER A 33 0.36 8.79 4.86
N LEU A 34 1.09 7.86 4.26
CA LEU A 34 1.93 8.08 3.10
C LEU A 34 1.14 7.79 1.82
N GLU A 35 1.27 8.65 0.82
CA GLU A 35 0.78 8.35 -0.52
C GLU A 35 1.72 7.33 -1.18
N LEU A 36 1.17 6.20 -1.65
CA LEU A 36 1.90 5.19 -2.40
C LEU A 36 1.82 5.44 -3.91
N GLY A 37 0.77 6.13 -4.36
CA GLY A 37 0.62 6.61 -5.73
C GLY A 37 -0.85 6.74 -6.14
N ARG A 38 -1.03 7.13 -7.40
CA ARG A 38 -2.34 7.32 -8.05
C ARG A 38 -2.38 6.59 -9.38
N ALA A 39 -3.58 6.20 -9.79
CA ALA A 39 -3.80 5.53 -11.07
C ALA A 39 -5.11 5.96 -11.73
N ASP A 40 -5.00 6.46 -12.95
CA ASP A 40 -6.12 6.64 -13.87
C ASP A 40 -6.79 5.30 -14.24
N PRO A 41 -8.02 5.32 -14.77
CA PRO A 41 -8.68 4.14 -15.31
C PRO A 41 -7.78 3.33 -16.26
N GLY A 42 -7.69 2.02 -16.02
CA GLY A 42 -6.85 1.10 -16.79
C GLY A 42 -5.35 1.16 -16.47
N ARG A 43 -4.93 1.98 -15.50
CA ARG A 43 -3.53 2.05 -15.01
C ARG A 43 -3.40 1.38 -13.64
N ALA A 44 -2.19 1.29 -13.11
CA ALA A 44 -1.92 0.69 -11.82
C ALA A 44 -0.98 1.57 -10.98
N VAL A 45 -1.23 1.60 -9.67
CA VAL A 45 -0.23 2.03 -8.68
C VAL A 45 0.72 0.86 -8.48
N ALA A 46 2.03 1.09 -8.54
CA ALA A 46 3.03 0.09 -8.22
C ALA A 46 4.16 0.74 -7.40
N THR A 47 4.49 0.14 -6.26
CA THR A 47 5.60 0.60 -5.41
C THR A 47 6.26 -0.58 -4.70
N GLU A 48 7.49 -0.36 -4.23
CA GLU A 48 8.20 -1.31 -3.39
C GLU A 48 7.92 -0.99 -1.92
N LEU A 49 7.58 -2.03 -1.17
CA LEU A 49 7.54 -2.03 0.28
C LEU A 49 8.58 -3.02 0.80
N TRP A 50 8.87 -2.96 2.09
CA TRP A 50 9.92 -3.79 2.68
C TRP A 50 9.40 -4.52 3.90
N SER A 51 9.69 -5.81 4.02
CA SER A 51 9.38 -6.61 5.20
C SER A 51 10.65 -6.90 5.99
N GLU A 52 10.57 -6.87 7.31
CA GLU A 52 11.65 -7.31 8.21
C GLU A 52 11.36 -8.74 8.66
N PRO A 53 12.11 -9.76 8.21
CA PRO A 53 11.81 -11.16 8.55
C PRO A 53 11.91 -11.44 10.05
N ALA A 54 12.71 -10.69 10.80
CA ALA A 54 12.87 -10.89 12.24
C ALA A 54 11.57 -10.62 13.03
N SER A 55 10.77 -9.66 12.59
CA SER A 55 9.58 -9.16 13.30
C SER A 55 8.28 -9.35 12.53
N GLY A 56 8.36 -9.53 11.21
CA GLY A 56 7.22 -9.46 10.30
C GLY A 56 6.71 -8.03 10.06
N THR A 57 7.41 -7.00 10.57
CA THR A 57 7.02 -5.61 10.34
C THR A 57 7.23 -5.23 8.88
N VAL A 58 6.24 -4.54 8.32
CA VAL A 58 6.32 -3.96 6.97
C VAL A 58 6.63 -2.47 7.09
N PHE A 59 7.48 -1.99 6.19
CA PHE A 59 7.93 -0.62 6.12
C PHE A 59 7.72 -0.03 4.72
N ALA A 60 7.38 1.25 4.68
CA ALA A 60 7.70 2.13 3.57
C ALA A 60 8.99 2.89 3.92
N ILE A 61 9.84 3.16 2.94
CA ILE A 61 11.04 3.99 3.11
C ILE A 61 10.74 5.35 2.51
N ASN A 62 10.83 6.39 3.34
CA ASN A 62 10.58 7.76 2.90
C ASN A 62 11.77 8.31 2.07
N ALA A 63 11.64 9.55 1.56
CA ALA A 63 12.68 10.19 0.76
C ALA A 63 14.01 10.39 1.50
N SER A 64 13.99 10.51 2.83
CA SER A 64 15.17 10.62 3.68
C SER A 64 15.85 9.27 3.96
N GLY A 65 15.21 8.15 3.58
CA GLY A 65 15.70 6.81 3.83
C GLY A 65 15.24 6.22 5.17
N ASP A 66 14.31 6.86 5.88
CA ASP A 66 13.80 6.37 7.17
C ASP A 66 12.77 5.27 6.97
N ARG A 67 12.73 4.36 7.95
CA ARG A 67 11.74 3.28 8.04
C ARG A 67 10.43 3.81 8.63
N MET A 68 9.38 3.78 7.83
CA MET A 68 8.03 4.13 8.24
C MET A 68 7.22 2.84 8.38
N ALA A 69 6.96 2.41 9.61
CA ALA A 69 6.21 1.17 9.87
C ALA A 69 4.79 1.30 9.32
N VAL A 70 4.37 0.35 8.49
CA VAL A 70 3.04 0.33 7.88
C VAL A 70 2.07 -0.42 8.78
N GLU A 71 0.99 0.25 9.18
CA GLU A 71 -0.09 -0.30 9.99
C GLU A 71 -1.21 -0.89 9.12
N ALA A 72 -1.50 -0.24 7.99
CA ALA A 72 -2.53 -0.63 7.04
C ALA A 72 -2.24 -0.10 5.63
N LEU A 73 -2.75 -0.81 4.62
CA LEU A 73 -2.76 -0.40 3.21
C LEU A 73 -4.20 -0.13 2.76
N TRP A 74 -4.39 0.86 1.91
CA TRP A 74 -5.70 1.20 1.38
C TRP A 74 -5.61 1.82 -0.02
N CYS A 75 -6.71 1.72 -0.77
CA CYS A 75 -6.96 2.52 -1.97
C CYS A 75 -8.39 3.09 -1.92
N GLY A 76 -8.59 4.30 -2.41
CA GLY A 76 -9.90 4.94 -2.55
C GLY A 76 -9.96 5.78 -3.83
N PHE A 77 -11.13 6.36 -4.13
CA PHE A 77 -11.24 7.29 -5.25
C PHE A 77 -10.44 8.56 -4.97
N GLU A 78 -9.72 9.05 -5.96
CA GLU A 78 -8.93 10.27 -5.82
C GLU A 78 -9.80 11.47 -5.37
N GLY A 79 -9.27 12.30 -4.48
CA GLY A 79 -9.99 13.45 -3.90
C GLY A 79 -10.99 13.12 -2.79
N ARG A 80 -11.34 11.84 -2.60
CA ARG A 80 -12.22 11.33 -1.53
C ARG A 80 -11.79 9.95 -1.03
N ALA A 81 -10.47 9.74 -1.00
CA ALA A 81 -9.91 8.41 -0.86
C ALA A 81 -10.15 7.84 0.54
N TRP A 82 -10.22 8.71 1.55
CA TRP A 82 -10.48 8.32 2.94
C TRP A 82 -11.92 7.81 3.14
N GLU A 83 -12.89 8.52 2.57
CA GLU A 83 -14.31 8.19 2.68
C GLU A 83 -14.68 6.92 1.90
N THR A 84 -13.93 6.65 0.83
CA THR A 84 -14.23 5.59 -0.13
C THR A 84 -13.28 4.41 -0.06
N ALA A 85 -12.35 4.43 0.91
CA ALA A 85 -11.27 3.47 1.05
C ALA A 85 -11.75 2.01 1.10
N ALA A 86 -11.06 1.18 0.32
CA ALA A 86 -10.96 -0.26 0.48
C ALA A 86 -9.63 -0.57 1.18
N HIS A 87 -9.69 -1.34 2.27
CA HIS A 87 -8.49 -1.82 2.94
C HIS A 87 -7.92 -3.01 2.19
N ILE A 88 -6.60 -3.05 2.06
CA ILE A 88 -5.88 -4.12 1.38
C ILE A 88 -5.24 -5.00 2.46
N ALA A 89 -5.39 -6.31 2.31
CA ALA A 89 -4.81 -7.26 3.23
C ALA A 89 -3.28 -7.11 3.26
N LEU A 90 -2.75 -6.92 4.47
CA LEU A 90 -1.32 -6.83 4.72
C LEU A 90 -0.93 -7.98 5.64
N GLU A 91 -0.38 -9.04 5.06
CA GLU A 91 0.12 -10.18 5.82
C GLU A 91 1.42 -9.80 6.54
N ARG A 92 1.41 -9.95 7.87
CA ARG A 92 2.57 -9.69 8.73
C ARG A 92 2.95 -10.99 9.40
N ARG A 93 4.06 -11.58 8.96
CA ARG A 93 4.55 -12.86 9.47
C ARG A 93 6.05 -12.78 9.70
N ALA A 94 6.49 -13.18 10.89
CA ALA A 94 7.92 -13.36 11.17
C ALA A 94 8.47 -14.58 10.41
N GLU A 95 9.79 -14.63 10.26
CA GLU A 95 10.58 -15.71 9.67
C GLU A 95 10.42 -15.88 8.15
N THR A 96 9.42 -15.26 7.53
CA THR A 96 9.21 -15.29 6.07
C THR A 96 9.00 -13.87 5.54
N PRO A 97 9.65 -13.49 4.42
CA PRO A 97 9.34 -12.22 3.75
C PRO A 97 7.86 -12.12 3.39
N ALA A 98 7.31 -10.90 3.42
CA ALA A 98 5.96 -10.66 2.94
C ALA A 98 5.88 -10.99 1.44
N PRO A 99 4.79 -11.62 0.97
CA PRO A 99 4.60 -11.88 -0.45
C PRO A 99 4.24 -10.59 -1.20
N ASP A 100 4.43 -10.60 -2.51
CA ASP A 100 3.91 -9.54 -3.38
C ASP A 100 2.39 -9.42 -3.23
N ILE A 101 1.91 -8.18 -3.13
CA ILE A 101 0.49 -7.84 -3.10
C ILE A 101 0.10 -7.34 -4.48
N ARG A 102 -0.87 -8.02 -5.10
CA ARG A 102 -1.48 -7.60 -6.36
C ARG A 102 -3.00 -7.63 -6.22
N VAL A 103 -3.63 -6.49 -6.36
CA VAL A 103 -5.09 -6.36 -6.30
C VAL A 103 -5.64 -5.63 -7.53
N ILE A 104 -6.89 -5.91 -7.87
CA ILE A 104 -7.65 -5.17 -8.87
C ILE A 104 -8.77 -4.43 -8.14
N CYS A 105 -8.81 -3.12 -8.32
CA CYS A 105 -9.77 -2.24 -7.69
C CYS A 105 -10.86 -1.81 -8.68
N ARG A 106 -12.11 -1.82 -8.22
CA ARG A 106 -13.28 -1.33 -8.97
C ARG A 106 -14.28 -0.63 -8.07
N ALA A 107 -15.16 0.16 -8.66
CA ALA A 107 -16.28 0.78 -7.94
C ALA A 107 -17.26 -0.28 -7.41
N ALA A 108 -17.68 -0.11 -6.17
CA ALA A 108 -18.72 -0.86 -5.50
C ALA A 108 -19.71 0.14 -4.88
N GLY A 109 -20.62 0.67 -5.71
CA GLY A 109 -21.48 1.78 -5.34
C GLY A 109 -20.66 3.06 -5.14
N SER A 110 -20.73 3.65 -3.94
CA SER A 110 -19.98 4.87 -3.58
C SER A 110 -18.58 4.59 -3.02
N ARG A 111 -18.17 3.33 -2.88
CA ARG A 111 -16.86 2.93 -2.33
C ARG A 111 -16.02 2.19 -3.36
N LEU A 112 -14.72 2.10 -3.09
CA LEU A 112 -13.84 1.22 -3.84
C LEU A 112 -13.90 -0.20 -3.22
N SER A 113 -13.69 -1.22 -4.04
CA SER A 113 -13.44 -2.59 -3.61
C SER A 113 -12.24 -3.13 -4.37
N CYS A 114 -11.29 -3.74 -3.67
CA CYS A 114 -10.06 -4.31 -4.22
C CYS A 114 -9.98 -5.79 -3.83
N PHE A 115 -9.65 -6.65 -4.79
CA PHE A 115 -9.60 -8.11 -4.65
C PHE A 115 -8.45 -8.72 -5.44
#